data_AF-A0A9N9IL68-F1
#
_entry.id   AF-A0A9N9IL68-F1
#
_cell.length_a   1.000
_cell.length_b   1.000
_cell.length_c   1.000
_cell.angle_alpha   90.00
_cell.angle_beta   90.00
_cell.angle_gamma   90.00
#
_symmetry.space_group_name_H-M   'P 1'
#
loop_
_entity.id
_entity.type
_entity.pdbx_description
1 polymer ?
#
loop_
_entity_poly.entity_id
_entity_poly.type
_entity_poly.pdbx_seq_one_letter_code
_entity_poly.pdbx_strand_id
1 'polypeptide(L)'
;MQNKAGKPPHWLTEYFYIIPNKWANKSNWKCICRTCMDVVEKEIALQDKNIKITNTLCDCTSYLKDCSYFAIKYSSEQIQSIINLALATLASKKHIAISNIDEEDEKDLILTISTYSSNSLLIFNNILRFL
;
A
#
# COMPACT_ATOMS: atom_id res chain seq x y z
N MET A 1 -11.52 19.04 -24.21
CA MET A 1 -11.89 17.98 -23.26
C MET A 1 -10.80 17.87 -22.22
N GLN A 2 -11.06 18.30 -20.98
CA GLN A 2 -10.08 18.20 -19.90
C GLN A 2 -10.01 16.74 -19.45
N ASN A 3 -8.88 16.09 -19.72
CA ASN A 3 -8.61 14.74 -19.23
C ASN A 3 -8.60 14.80 -17.69
N LYS A 4 -9.65 14.28 -17.04
CA LYS A 4 -9.65 14.12 -15.57
C LYS A 4 -8.42 13.29 -15.21
N ALA A 5 -7.46 13.89 -14.51
CA ALA A 5 -6.28 13.19 -14.04
C ALA A 5 -6.75 12.04 -13.14
N GLY A 6 -6.36 10.82 -13.49
CA GLY A 6 -6.69 9.64 -12.69
C GLY A 6 -6.10 9.75 -11.29
N LYS A 7 -6.58 8.91 -10.36
CA LYS A 7 -6.00 8.84 -9.00
C LYS A 7 -4.48 8.63 -9.10
N PRO A 8 -3.67 9.37 -8.32
CA PRO A 8 -2.22 9.18 -8.32
C PRO A 8 -1.88 7.76 -7.87
N PRO A 9 -0.73 7.22 -8.32
CA PRO A 9 -0.25 5.92 -7.88
C PRO A 9 -0.09 5.89 -6.34
N HIS A 10 -0.30 4.73 -5.73
CA HIS A 10 -0.09 4.55 -4.30
C HIS A 10 1.42 4.46 -3.99
N TRP A 11 1.79 4.70 -2.73
CA TRP A 11 3.19 4.81 -2.31
C TRP A 11 4.02 3.56 -2.65
N LEU A 12 3.47 2.34 -2.43
CA LEU A 12 4.19 1.10 -2.77
C LEU A 12 4.52 0.91 -4.25
N THR A 13 3.96 1.73 -5.16
CA THR A 13 4.19 1.57 -6.62
C THR A 13 5.67 1.57 -6.98
N GLU A 14 6.53 2.21 -6.20
CA GLU A 14 7.98 2.22 -6.41
C GLU A 14 8.62 0.83 -6.33
N TYR A 15 8.09 -0.09 -5.51
CA TYR A 15 8.60 -1.46 -5.36
C TYR A 15 8.09 -2.43 -6.43
N PHE A 16 7.24 -1.95 -7.34
CA PHE A 16 6.61 -2.76 -8.37
C PHE A 16 6.93 -2.24 -9.77
N TYR A 17 7.09 -3.20 -10.69
CA TYR A 17 7.06 -2.97 -12.12
C TYR A 17 5.60 -3.07 -12.60
N ILE A 18 5.04 -1.97 -13.08
CA ILE A 18 3.68 -1.95 -13.61
C ILE A 18 3.68 -2.44 -15.05
N ILE A 19 2.82 -3.39 -15.36
CA ILE A 19 2.57 -3.90 -16.71
C ILE A 19 1.48 -3.02 -17.33
N PRO A 20 1.81 -2.15 -18.31
CA PRO A 20 0.84 -1.29 -18.94
C PRO A 20 -0.17 -2.13 -19.74
N ASN A 21 -1.46 -1.90 -19.53
CA ASN A 21 -2.50 -2.53 -20.31
C ASN A 21 -3.42 -1.46 -20.92
N LYS A 22 -3.44 -1.37 -22.25
CA LYS A 22 -4.19 -0.35 -23.00
C LYS A 22 -5.71 -0.48 -22.86
N TRP A 23 -6.21 -1.66 -22.51
CA TRP A 23 -7.64 -1.95 -22.40
C TRP A 23 -8.15 -2.03 -20.95
N ALA A 24 -7.26 -1.98 -19.96
CA ALA A 24 -7.63 -1.99 -18.56
C ALA A 24 -7.61 -0.58 -17.97
N ASN A 25 -8.53 -0.31 -17.04
CA ASN A 25 -8.47 0.87 -16.19
C ASN A 25 -7.11 0.92 -15.48
N LYS A 26 -6.51 2.11 -15.36
CA LYS A 26 -5.19 2.30 -14.74
C LYS A 26 -5.07 1.67 -13.34
N SER A 27 -6.15 1.71 -12.57
CA SER A 27 -6.24 1.09 -11.23
C SER A 27 -6.20 -0.44 -11.24
N ASN A 28 -6.48 -1.07 -12.40
CA ASN A 28 -6.54 -2.52 -12.59
C ASN A 28 -5.32 -3.04 -13.36
N TRP A 29 -4.30 -2.19 -13.59
CA TRP A 29 -3.06 -2.64 -14.19
C TRP A 29 -2.41 -3.69 -13.31
N LYS A 30 -1.85 -4.71 -13.96
CA LYS A 30 -1.09 -5.74 -13.27
C LYS A 30 0.31 -5.23 -12.98
N CYS A 31 0.91 -5.74 -11.91
CA CYS A 31 2.28 -5.42 -11.55
C CYS A 31 3.01 -6.64 -11.02
N ILE A 32 4.34 -6.56 -11.03
CA ILE A 32 5.27 -7.59 -10.54
C ILE A 32 6.21 -6.90 -9.56
N CYS A 33 6.51 -7.53 -8.43
CA CYS A 33 7.51 -7.00 -7.51
C CYS A 33 8.88 -6.91 -8.20
N ARG A 34 9.57 -5.78 -8.06
CA ARG A 34 10.87 -5.56 -8.70
C ARG A 34 11.90 -6.60 -8.28
N THR A 35 11.96 -6.95 -7.00
CA THR A 35 12.91 -7.96 -6.53
C THR A 35 12.64 -9.34 -7.14
N CYS A 36 11.37 -9.70 -7.38
CA CYS A 36 11.05 -10.94 -8.10
C CYS A 36 11.52 -10.88 -9.55
N MET A 37 11.34 -9.72 -10.19
CA MET A 37 11.77 -9.50 -11.58
C MET A 37 13.30 -9.53 -11.72
N ASP A 38 14.02 -9.02 -10.72
CA ASP A 38 15.48 -9.03 -10.68
C ASP A 38 16.04 -10.45 -10.53
N VAL A 39 15.38 -11.32 -9.75
CA VAL A 39 15.84 -12.69 -9.49
C VAL A 39 15.43 -13.68 -10.58
N VAL A 40 14.21 -13.56 -11.11
CA VAL A 40 13.64 -14.51 -12.10
C VAL A 40 13.99 -14.12 -13.55
N GLU A 41 14.53 -12.92 -13.76
CA GLU A 41 14.66 -12.25 -15.06
C GLU A 41 13.34 -11.75 -15.63
N LYS A 42 13.41 -10.64 -16.36
CA LYS A 42 12.26 -9.83 -16.77
C LYS A 42 11.31 -10.60 -17.69
N GLU A 43 11.84 -11.28 -18.70
CA GLU A 43 11.08 -11.97 -19.74
C GLU A 43 10.29 -13.13 -19.16
N ILE A 44 10.92 -13.91 -18.27
CA ILE A 44 10.31 -15.05 -17.59
C ILE A 44 9.25 -14.56 -16.61
N ALA A 45 9.57 -13.53 -15.82
CA ALA A 45 8.63 -12.92 -14.88
C ALA A 45 7.37 -12.37 -15.58
N LEU A 46 7.52 -11.79 -16.77
CA LEU A 46 6.39 -11.30 -17.57
C LEU A 46 5.52 -12.41 -18.15
N GLN A 47 6.00 -13.66 -18.21
CA GLN A 47 5.21 -14.81 -18.67
C GLN A 47 4.51 -15.51 -17.50
N ASP A 48 5.16 -15.59 -16.35
CA ASP A 48 4.60 -16.20 -15.15
C ASP A 48 3.30 -15.49 -14.71
N LYS A 49 2.24 -16.27 -14.48
CA LYS A 49 0.94 -15.77 -14.04
C LYS A 49 0.85 -15.65 -12.52
N ASN A 50 1.67 -16.38 -11.78
CA ASN A 50 1.57 -16.49 -10.32
C ASN A 50 2.19 -15.29 -9.60
N ILE A 51 3.19 -14.64 -10.20
CA ILE A 51 3.85 -13.46 -9.61
C ILE A 51 3.19 -12.13 -9.98
N LYS A 52 2.16 -12.16 -10.84
CA LYS A 52 1.43 -10.97 -11.29
C LYS A 52 0.27 -10.68 -10.35
N ILE A 53 0.30 -9.53 -9.72
CA ILE A 53 -0.78 -9.04 -8.86
C ILE A 53 -1.42 -7.80 -9.47
N THR A 54 -2.55 -7.36 -8.93
CA THR A 54 -3.14 -6.07 -9.32
C THR A 54 -2.42 -4.94 -8.58
N ASN A 55 -2.20 -3.80 -9.23
CA ASN A 55 -1.55 -2.62 -8.63
C ASN A 55 -2.51 -1.85 -7.70
N THR A 56 -3.03 -2.55 -6.70
CA THR A 56 -3.80 -1.97 -5.58
C THR A 56 -2.94 -1.98 -4.33
N LEU A 57 -3.15 -1.01 -3.43
CA LEU A 57 -2.41 -0.94 -2.17
C LEU A 57 -2.58 -2.23 -1.34
N CYS A 58 -3.79 -2.80 -1.33
CA CYS A 58 -4.11 -4.02 -0.60
C CYS A 58 -3.34 -5.23 -1.13
N ASP A 59 -3.38 -5.45 -2.44
CA ASP A 59 -2.71 -6.58 -3.09
C ASP A 59 -1.18 -6.46 -2.97
N CYS A 60 -0.64 -5.25 -3.20
CA CYS A 60 0.79 -4.98 -3.06
C CYS A 60 1.27 -5.21 -1.63
N THR A 61 0.51 -4.75 -0.63
CA THR A 61 0.87 -4.95 0.78
C THR A 61 0.87 -6.42 1.15
N SER A 62 -0.16 -7.16 0.73
CA SER A 62 -0.28 -8.60 1.00
C SER A 62 0.87 -9.36 0.34
N TYR A 63 1.19 -9.03 -0.91
CA TYR A 63 2.29 -9.67 -1.63
C TYR A 63 3.65 -9.44 -0.97
N LEU A 64 3.97 -8.20 -0.55
CA LEU A 64 5.28 -7.90 0.05
C LEU A 64 5.52 -8.60 1.39
N LYS A 65 4.46 -8.93 2.14
CA LYS A 65 4.58 -9.68 3.41
C LYS A 65 5.07 -11.11 3.18
N ASP A 66 4.61 -11.74 2.12
CA ASP A 66 4.86 -13.15 1.84
C ASP A 66 5.93 -13.38 0.75
N CYS A 67 6.45 -12.30 0.15
CA CYS A 67 7.41 -12.39 -0.93
C CYS A 67 8.80 -12.80 -0.42
N SER A 68 9.20 -14.03 -0.71
CA SER A 68 10.52 -14.58 -0.37
C SER A 68 11.67 -13.76 -0.95
N TYR A 69 11.59 -13.36 -2.22
CA TYR A 69 12.63 -12.56 -2.85
C TYR A 69 12.75 -11.17 -2.22
N PHE A 70 11.63 -10.57 -1.81
CA PHE A 70 11.65 -9.29 -1.11
C PHE A 70 12.31 -9.41 0.27
N ALA A 71 12.05 -10.52 0.98
CA ALA A 71 12.69 -10.85 2.26
C ALA A 71 14.19 -11.14 2.18
N ILE A 72 14.73 -11.45 0.99
CA ILE A 72 16.17 -11.53 0.78
C ILE A 72 16.81 -10.13 0.78
N LYS A 73 16.09 -9.13 0.24
CA LYS A 73 16.61 -7.76 0.06
C LYS A 73 16.36 -6.86 1.26
N TYR A 74 15.26 -7.06 1.97
CA TYR A 74 14.84 -6.24 3.10
C TYR A 74 14.61 -7.11 4.33
N SER A 75 15.05 -6.63 5.50
CA SER A 75 14.75 -7.30 6.76
C SER A 75 13.25 -7.20 7.09
N SER A 76 12.75 -8.09 7.96
CA SER A 76 11.34 -8.07 8.37
C SER A 76 10.92 -6.71 8.96
N GLU A 77 11.80 -6.05 9.71
CA GLU A 77 11.54 -4.71 10.26
C GLU A 77 11.43 -3.64 9.17
N GLN A 78 12.28 -3.72 8.14
CA GLN A 78 12.22 -2.82 6.98
C GLN A 78 10.93 -3.04 6.18
N ILE A 79 10.55 -4.29 5.94
CA ILE A 79 9.31 -4.65 5.24
C ILE A 79 8.11 -4.07 5.99
N GLN A 80 8.05 -4.27 7.32
CA GLN A 80 6.98 -3.73 8.15
C GLN A 80 6.95 -2.19 8.09
N SER A 81 8.10 -1.53 8.12
CA SER A 81 8.21 -0.07 8.03
C SER A 81 7.71 0.47 6.68
N ILE A 82 8.09 -0.17 5.58
CA ILE A 82 7.63 0.15 4.21
C ILE A 82 6.10 0.04 4.14
N ILE A 83 5.53 -1.03 4.67
CA ILE A 83 4.08 -1.26 4.69
C ILE A 83 3.37 -0.20 5.54
N ASN A 84 3.86 0.05 6.75
CA ASN A 84 3.26 1.01 7.66
C ASN A 84 3.24 2.42 7.06
N LEU A 85 4.32 2.84 6.40
CA LEU A 85 4.40 4.14 5.73
C LEU A 85 3.39 4.26 4.59
N ALA A 86 3.19 3.18 3.83
CA ALA A 86 2.21 3.14 2.76
C ALA A 86 0.77 3.30 3.28
N LEU A 87 0.45 2.65 4.40
CA LEU A 87 -0.87 2.72 5.04
C LEU A 87 -1.10 4.09 5.71
N ALA A 88 -0.09 4.66 6.36
CA ALA A 88 -0.16 5.99 6.95
C ALA A 88 -0.44 7.07 5.90
N THR A 89 0.20 6.97 4.72
CA THR A 89 -0.04 7.89 3.59
C THR A 89 -1.49 7.86 3.11
N LEU A 90 -2.17 6.71 3.22
CA LEU A 90 -3.60 6.61 2.92
C LEU A 90 -4.45 7.32 3.98
N ALA A 91 -4.11 7.16 5.26
CA ALA A 91 -4.81 7.79 6.37
C ALA A 91 -4.71 9.32 6.33
N SER A 92 -3.53 9.88 6.07
CA SER A 92 -3.35 11.33 5.95
C SER A 92 -4.15 11.93 4.80
N LYS A 93 -4.24 11.23 3.65
CA LYS A 93 -5.10 11.66 2.53
C LYS A 93 -6.58 11.64 2.88
N LYS A 94 -7.01 10.66 3.69
CA LYS A 94 -8.41 10.58 4.15
C LYS A 94 -8.74 11.73 5.10
N HIS A 95 -7.81 12.12 5.98
CA HIS A 95 -8.01 13.23 6.92
C HIS A 95 -8.13 14.60 6.21
N ILE A 96 -7.35 14.82 5.15
CA ILE A 96 -7.44 16.03 4.31
C ILE A 96 -8.74 16.07 3.49
N ALA A 97 -9.26 14.91 3.06
CA ALA A 97 -10.52 14.85 2.35
C ALA A 97 -11.73 15.15 3.26
N ILE A 98 -11.62 14.88 4.57
CA ILE A 98 -12.65 15.17 5.56
C ILE A 98 -12.63 16.65 5.96
N SER A 99 -11.45 17.29 6.02
CA SER A 99 -11.34 18.72 6.38
C SER A 99 -11.81 19.70 5.30
N ASN A 100 -12.37 19.23 4.18
CA ASN A 100 -12.97 20.04 3.11
C ASN A 100 -14.48 19.78 2.97
N ILE A 101 -15.09 19.08 3.92
CA ILE A 101 -16.53 18.93 4.00
C ILE A 101 -16.97 19.97 5.03
N ASP A 102 -17.64 21.01 4.52
CA ASP A 102 -18.25 22.06 5.33
C ASP A 102 -19.08 21.44 6.46
N GLU A 103 -18.96 22.05 7.64
CA GLU A 103 -19.63 21.69 8.88
C GLU A 103 -21.15 21.61 8.68
N GLU A 104 -21.70 20.42 8.48
CA GLU A 104 -23.07 20.06 8.82
C GLU A 104 -23.21 18.52 8.77
N ASP A 105 -23.78 17.94 9.82
CA ASP A 105 -24.06 16.50 10.04
C ASP A 105 -22.93 15.65 10.67
N GLU A 106 -22.40 16.14 11.78
CA GLU A 106 -21.73 15.34 12.81
C GLU A 106 -22.76 14.44 13.53
N LYS A 107 -22.88 13.14 13.17
CA LYS A 107 -23.28 12.07 14.13
C LYS A 107 -23.18 10.58 13.76
N ASP A 108 -22.92 10.16 12.52
CA ASP A 108 -23.11 8.73 12.18
C ASP A 108 -21.88 7.92 11.70
N LEU A 109 -20.65 8.41 11.88
CA LEU A 109 -19.45 7.69 11.39
C LEU A 109 -18.55 7.10 12.48
N ILE A 110 -19.11 6.73 13.64
CA ILE A 110 -18.45 5.87 14.64
C ILE A 110 -18.92 4.42 14.44
N LEU A 111 -18.64 3.75 13.31
CA LEU A 111 -18.87 2.30 13.25
C LEU A 111 -18.19 1.54 12.09
N THR A 112 -16.85 1.59 11.92
CA THR A 112 -16.17 0.51 11.15
C THR A 112 -14.65 0.37 11.31
N ILE A 113 -14.04 0.86 12.40
CA ILE A 113 -12.59 0.63 12.65
C ILE A 113 -12.35 -0.40 13.78
N SER A 114 -13.41 -0.98 14.36
CA SER A 114 -13.30 -1.79 15.59
C SER A 114 -12.99 -3.29 15.42
N THR A 115 -12.74 -3.81 14.21
CA THR A 115 -12.65 -5.29 14.03
C THR A 115 -11.39 -5.85 13.39
N TYR A 116 -10.33 -5.04 13.16
CA TYR A 116 -9.00 -5.60 12.92
C TYR A 116 -8.05 -5.27 14.08
N SER A 117 -8.23 -6.07 15.13
CA SER A 117 -7.22 -6.54 16.07
C SER A 117 -6.37 -5.47 16.76
N SER A 118 -6.93 -4.94 17.84
CA SER A 118 -6.23 -4.57 19.06
C SER A 118 -5.12 -5.58 19.39
N ASN A 119 -3.84 -5.17 19.26
CA ASN A 119 -2.69 -5.65 20.06
C ASN A 119 -1.34 -5.06 19.59
N SER A 120 -1.23 -3.75 19.32
CA SER A 120 0.08 -3.12 19.11
C SER A 120 0.15 -1.64 19.51
N LEU A 121 -0.71 -1.19 20.43
CA LEU A 121 -0.78 0.20 20.88
C LEU A 121 -0.32 0.37 22.34
N LEU A 122 0.68 -0.39 22.78
CA LEU A 122 1.23 -0.32 24.14
C LEU A 122 2.77 -0.29 24.24
N ILE A 123 3.49 0.19 23.23
CA ILE A 123 4.91 0.55 23.42
C ILE A 123 5.24 1.82 22.65
N PHE A 124 4.63 2.97 22.99
CA PHE A 124 5.23 4.25 22.55
C PHE A 124 5.00 5.45 23.49
N ASN A 125 4.44 5.27 24.70
CA ASN A 125 4.27 6.38 25.64
C ASN A 125 4.65 6.00 27.06
N ASN A 126 5.93 5.73 27.33
CA ASN A 126 6.45 5.82 28.70
C ASN A 126 7.96 6.13 28.83
N ILE A 127 8.61 6.69 27.80
CA ILE A 127 9.96 7.27 27.95
C ILE A 127 9.85 8.78 27.78
N LEU A 128 9.19 9.45 28.73
CA LEU A 128 9.31 10.91 28.96
C LEU A 128 8.51 11.29 30.21
N ARG A 129 8.94 10.74 31.36
CA ARG A 129 8.66 11.28 32.70
C ARG A 129 9.44 10.45 33.71
N PHE A 130 10.73 10.73 33.84
CA PHE A 130 11.53 10.58 35.07
C PHE A 130 12.95 11.10 34.76
N LEU A 131 13.06 12.43 34.72
CA LEU A 131 14.21 13.18 35.21
C LEU A 131 13.66 14.31 36.07
#